data_AF-A0A0C3PA11-F1
#
_entry.id   AF-A0A0C3PA11-F1
#
_cell.length_a   1.000
_cell.length_b   1.000
_cell.length_c   1.000
_cell.angle_alpha   90.00
_cell.angle_beta   90.00
_cell.angle_gamma   90.00
#
_symmetry.space_group_name_H-M   'P 1'
#
loop_
_entity.id
_entity.type
_entity.pdbx_description
1 polymer ?
#
loop_
_entity_poly.entity_id
_entity_poly.type
_entity_poly.pdbx_seq_one_letter_code
_entity_poly.pdbx_strand_id
1 'polypeptide(L)'
;AIQWLKEYIRAFDSDRNRLASAYSQLATFSIRELSHTPATPSTQPPLHTGPVAIATALLDLPESFAFNLVEGSSKLHFDLVVTFDVVVYGNRSEPTPLVMLVCYAEPAHSPDASAAGAWRWVCDMRFVLRSKGWDERDRFAEGLCGLVALSHQMTLRKIPSDMSWRWSSVTLG
;
A
#
# COMPACT_ATOMS: atom_id res chain seq x y z
N ALA A 1 12.24 5.75 -3.54
CA ALA A 1 11.08 4.84 -3.45
C ALA A 1 10.99 4.13 -2.10
N ILE A 2 12.03 3.40 -1.68
CA ILE A 2 11.98 2.62 -0.42
C ILE A 2 11.79 3.48 0.83
N GLN A 3 12.50 4.61 0.94
CA GLN A 3 12.27 5.53 2.05
C GLN A 3 10.82 6.04 2.07
N TRP A 4 10.28 6.40 0.90
CA TRP A 4 8.88 6.82 0.77
C TRP A 4 7.92 5.73 1.27
N LEU A 5 8.15 4.45 0.94
CA LEU A 5 7.32 3.34 1.41
C LEU A 5 7.41 3.14 2.92
N LYS A 6 8.61 3.24 3.51
CA LYS A 6 8.78 3.15 4.97
C LYS A 6 8.00 4.26 5.68
N GLU A 7 8.11 5.49 5.20
CA GLU A 7 7.35 6.62 5.75
C GLU A 7 5.84 6.47 5.52
N TYR A 8 5.43 5.96 4.35
CA TYR A 8 4.04 5.63 4.06
C TYR A 8 3.48 4.60 5.06
N ILE A 9 4.18 3.49 5.28
CA ILE A 9 3.78 2.45 6.23
C ILE A 9 3.72 3.00 7.66
N ARG A 10 4.73 3.77 8.08
CA ARG A 10 4.74 4.40 9.41
C ARG A 10 3.55 5.35 9.59
N ALA A 11 3.27 6.19 8.59
CA ALA A 11 2.12 7.09 8.61
C ALA A 11 0.80 6.31 8.57
N PHE A 12 0.73 5.20 7.82
CA PHE A 12 -0.45 4.34 7.78
C PHE A 12 -0.80 3.78 9.16
N ASP A 13 0.19 3.33 9.93
CA ASP A 13 -0.04 2.76 11.25
C ASP A 13 -0.28 3.81 12.34
N SER A 14 0.35 4.98 12.23
CA SER A 14 0.28 6.03 13.27
C SER A 14 -0.85 7.03 13.07
N ASP A 15 -1.06 7.52 11.85
CA ASP A 15 -2.11 8.48 11.50
C ASP A 15 -2.36 8.49 9.98
N ARG A 16 -3.35 7.69 9.54
CA ARG A 16 -3.72 7.55 8.12
C ARG A 16 -4.13 8.87 7.48
N ASN A 17 -4.58 9.88 8.23
CA ASN A 17 -4.92 11.20 7.66
C ASN A 17 -3.71 11.88 7.03
N ARG A 18 -2.51 11.65 7.58
CA ARG A 18 -1.25 12.23 7.06
C ARG A 18 -0.91 11.72 5.66
N LEU A 19 -1.47 10.59 5.25
CA LEU A 19 -1.25 10.01 3.93
C LEU A 19 -1.84 10.85 2.80
N ALA A 20 -2.75 11.79 3.05
CA ALA A 20 -3.20 12.73 2.03
C ALA A 20 -2.01 13.41 1.33
N SER A 21 -0.99 13.80 2.09
CA SER A 21 0.24 14.44 1.57
C SER A 21 1.14 13.52 0.72
N ALA A 22 0.90 12.21 0.74
CA ALA A 22 1.64 11.22 -0.04
C ALA A 22 1.11 11.10 -1.49
N TYR A 23 -0.06 11.69 -1.77
CA TYR A 23 -0.74 11.62 -3.06
C TYR A 23 -0.68 12.95 -3.80
N SER A 24 -0.60 12.86 -5.13
CA SER A 24 -0.79 14.02 -6.01
C SER A 24 -2.26 14.48 -6.00
N GLN A 25 -2.51 15.73 -6.36
CA GLN A 25 -3.88 16.27 -6.53
C GLN A 25 -4.75 15.45 -7.49
N LEU A 26 -4.13 14.83 -8.51
CA LEU A 26 -4.81 13.99 -9.50
C LEU A 26 -4.59 12.50 -9.26
N ALA A 27 -4.13 12.12 -8.07
CA ALA A 27 -3.86 10.72 -7.76
C ALA A 27 -5.13 9.87 -7.86
N THR A 28 -4.96 8.63 -8.29
CA THR A 28 -6.03 7.62 -8.29
C THR A 28 -5.73 6.54 -7.27
N PHE A 29 -6.78 6.03 -6.64
CA PHE A 29 -6.71 4.91 -5.72
C PHE A 29 -7.84 3.93 -5.97
N SER A 30 -7.51 2.65 -5.99
CA SER A 30 -8.51 1.60 -5.91
C SER A 30 -8.10 0.56 -4.90
N ILE A 31 -9.10 0.02 -4.22
CA ILE A 31 -8.91 -1.07 -3.28
C ILE A 31 -9.83 -2.24 -3.62
N ARG A 32 -9.27 -3.44 -3.51
CA ARG A 32 -10.02 -4.68 -3.65
C ARG A 32 -9.82 -5.54 -2.41
N GLU A 33 -10.93 -5.89 -1.76
CA GLU A 33 -10.92 -6.93 -0.74
C GLU A 33 -11.31 -8.26 -1.39
N LEU A 34 -10.50 -9.28 -1.16
CA LEU A 34 -10.74 -10.64 -1.61
C LEU A 34 -10.86 -11.55 -0.39
N SER A 35 -11.92 -12.34 -0.37
CA SER A 35 -12.05 -13.44 0.59
C SER A 35 -11.50 -14.72 -0.04
N HIS A 36 -10.93 -15.60 0.77
CA HIS A 36 -10.52 -16.94 0.33
C HIS A 36 -11.73 -17.81 -0.10
N THR A 37 -12.95 -17.44 0.31
CA THR A 37 -14.18 -18.08 -0.16
C THR A 37 -14.54 -17.58 -1.57
N PRO A 38 -14.99 -18.47 -2.47
CA PRO A 38 -15.40 -18.08 -3.82
C PRO A 38 -16.62 -17.17 -3.75
N ALA A 39 -16.39 -15.87 -3.83
CA ALA A 39 -17.45 -14.89 -3.99
C ALA A 39 -17.77 -14.72 -5.49
N THR A 40 -19.05 -14.51 -5.75
CA THR A 40 -19.64 -14.18 -7.06
C THR A 40 -18.84 -13.06 -7.75
N PRO A 41 -18.66 -13.08 -9.09
CA PRO A 41 -17.80 -12.14 -9.81
C PRO A 41 -18.11 -10.69 -9.43
N SER A 42 -17.11 -10.02 -8.85
CA SER A 42 -17.29 -8.72 -8.21
C SER A 42 -17.40 -7.58 -9.24
N THR A 43 -18.28 -6.64 -8.91
CA THR A 43 -18.30 -5.26 -9.40
C THR A 43 -16.89 -4.67 -9.47
N GLN A 44 -16.62 -3.79 -10.43
CA GLN A 44 -15.36 -3.03 -10.48
C GLN A 44 -15.12 -2.33 -9.14
N PRO A 45 -13.89 -2.38 -8.60
CA PRO A 45 -13.59 -1.70 -7.34
C PRO A 45 -13.83 -0.19 -7.51
N PRO A 46 -14.35 0.49 -6.47
CA PRO A 46 -14.53 1.93 -6.51
C PRO A 46 -13.18 2.61 -6.78
N LEU A 47 -13.22 3.63 -7.63
CA LEU A 47 -12.07 4.47 -7.94
C LEU A 47 -12.18 5.77 -7.16
N HIS A 48 -11.20 6.04 -6.31
CA HIS A 48 -11.09 7.28 -5.55
C HIS A 48 -10.08 8.18 -6.24
N THR A 49 -10.39 9.47 -6.36
CA THR A 49 -9.51 10.44 -7.03
C THR A 49 -9.23 11.62 -6.12
N GLY A 50 -7.96 11.99 -6.02
CA GLY A 50 -7.46 13.10 -5.23
C GLY A 50 -7.20 12.75 -3.75
N PRO A 51 -6.32 13.49 -3.08
CA PRO A 51 -5.80 13.13 -1.75
C PRO A 51 -6.86 12.89 -0.68
N VAL A 52 -7.92 13.71 -0.65
CA VAL A 52 -8.97 13.65 0.37
C VAL A 52 -9.81 12.38 0.24
N ALA A 53 -10.24 12.05 -0.98
CA ALA A 53 -11.03 10.85 -1.25
C ALA A 53 -10.21 9.59 -0.96
N ILE A 54 -8.91 9.62 -1.27
CA ILE A 54 -7.99 8.53 -1.00
C ILE A 54 -7.80 8.34 0.50
N ALA A 55 -7.51 9.42 1.24
CA ALA A 55 -7.35 9.35 2.70
C ALA A 55 -8.62 8.81 3.39
N THR A 56 -9.79 9.24 2.94
CA THR A 56 -11.08 8.72 3.43
C THR A 56 -11.19 7.21 3.20
N ALA A 57 -10.91 6.74 1.99
CA ALA A 57 -10.95 5.32 1.67
C ALA A 57 -9.93 4.48 2.47
N LEU A 58 -8.77 5.06 2.81
CA LEU A 58 -7.79 4.41 3.68
C LEU A 58 -8.22 4.40 5.15
N LEU A 59 -9.00 5.38 5.61
CA LEU A 59 -9.58 5.37 6.96
C LEU A 59 -10.70 4.34 7.08
N ASP A 60 -11.47 4.13 6.02
CA ASP A 60 -12.55 3.13 5.96
C ASP A 60 -12.06 1.68 5.99
N LEU A 61 -10.75 1.46 5.85
CA LEU A 61 -10.14 0.14 5.97
C LEU A 61 -10.37 -0.45 7.36
N PRO A 62 -10.61 -1.78 7.48
CA PRO A 62 -10.83 -2.44 8.76
C PRO A 62 -9.75 -2.08 9.78
N GLU A 63 -10.14 -1.75 11.01
CA GLU A 63 -9.20 -1.43 12.10
C GLU A 63 -8.22 -2.59 12.37
N SER A 64 -8.66 -3.82 12.10
CA SER A 64 -7.83 -5.04 12.15
C SER A 64 -6.67 -5.05 11.14
N PHE A 65 -6.67 -4.17 10.14
CA PHE A 65 -5.61 -4.06 9.15
C PHE A 65 -4.60 -2.98 9.56
N ALA A 66 -3.42 -3.38 10.02
CA ALA A 66 -2.29 -2.50 10.31
C ALA A 66 -0.99 -3.22 9.99
N PHE A 67 0.00 -2.50 9.45
CA PHE A 67 1.32 -3.06 9.14
C PHE A 67 2.13 -3.33 10.42
N ASN A 68 1.87 -2.59 11.49
CA ASN A 68 2.50 -2.66 12.81
C ASN A 68 4.03 -2.52 12.77
N LEU A 69 4.53 -1.50 12.10
CA LEU A 69 5.97 -1.20 12.06
C LEU A 69 6.46 -0.67 13.43
N VAL A 70 6.74 -1.55 14.39
CA VAL A 70 7.32 -1.17 15.69
C VAL A 70 8.84 -1.03 15.57
N GLU A 71 9.34 0.19 15.68
CA GLU A 71 10.78 0.44 15.84
C GLU A 71 11.24 0.02 17.24
N GLY A 72 12.18 -0.92 17.33
CA GLY A 72 13.05 -1.05 18.52
C GLY A 72 12.85 -2.25 19.46
N SER A 73 12.10 -3.30 19.11
CA SER A 73 12.07 -4.52 19.94
C SER A 73 12.85 -5.68 19.27
N SER A 74 13.97 -6.06 19.87
CA SER A 74 14.87 -7.10 19.36
C SER A 74 14.33 -8.55 19.50
N LYS A 75 13.04 -8.74 19.80
CA LYS A 75 12.41 -10.07 19.97
C LYS A 75 10.91 -10.11 19.62
N LEU A 76 10.49 -9.39 18.60
CA LEU A 76 9.23 -9.72 17.92
C LEU A 76 9.53 -10.06 16.47
N HIS A 77 9.41 -11.35 16.16
CA HIS A 77 9.39 -11.85 14.80
C HIS A 77 8.12 -11.32 14.14
N PHE A 78 8.26 -10.24 13.38
CA PHE A 78 7.22 -9.78 12.48
C PHE A 78 7.63 -10.22 11.08
N ASP A 79 6.83 -11.12 10.51
CA ASP A 79 6.99 -11.56 9.12
C ASP A 79 6.34 -10.54 8.18
N LEU A 80 6.68 -9.26 8.32
CA LEU A 80 6.35 -8.28 7.30
C LEU A 80 7.32 -8.49 6.12
N VAL A 81 7.01 -9.48 5.28
CA VAL A 81 7.78 -9.75 4.06
C VAL A 81 7.46 -8.68 3.02
N VAL A 82 8.15 -7.54 3.11
CA VAL A 82 8.13 -6.51 2.07
C VAL A 82 9.04 -6.92 0.92
N THR A 83 8.50 -7.68 -0.04
CA THR A 83 9.15 -7.84 -1.35
C THR A 83 8.71 -6.70 -2.26
N PHE A 84 9.67 -6.06 -2.94
CA PHE A 84 9.36 -4.99 -3.86
C PHE A 84 10.09 -5.13 -5.19
N ASP A 85 9.38 -4.77 -6.26
CA ASP A 85 9.92 -4.59 -7.60
C ASP A 85 9.86 -3.10 -7.93
N VAL A 86 10.99 -2.53 -8.38
CA VAL A 86 11.08 -1.14 -8.81
C VAL A 86 11.30 -1.09 -10.31
N VAL A 87 10.33 -0.54 -11.04
CA VAL A 87 10.45 -0.29 -12.49
C VAL A 87 10.48 1.21 -12.73
N VAL A 88 11.50 1.67 -13.45
CA VAL A 88 11.66 3.09 -13.79
C VAL A 88 11.16 3.33 -15.22
N TYR A 89 10.15 4.17 -15.38
CA TYR A 89 9.60 4.58 -16.68
C TYR A 89 10.04 5.99 -17.02
N GLY A 90 10.37 6.24 -18.28
CA GLY A 90 10.67 7.57 -18.78
C GLY A 90 11.13 7.55 -20.22
N ASN A 91 10.64 8.51 -21.02
CA ASN A 91 11.22 8.78 -22.33
C ASN A 91 12.49 9.62 -22.14
N ARG A 92 13.53 9.44 -22.96
CA ARG A 92 14.78 10.24 -22.88
C ARG A 92 14.55 11.76 -22.93
N SER A 93 13.38 12.19 -23.41
CA SER A 93 12.96 13.58 -23.51
C SER A 93 12.24 14.14 -22.28
N GLU A 94 11.82 13.30 -21.32
CA GLU A 94 11.25 13.79 -20.06
C GLU A 94 12.32 13.82 -18.95
N PRO A 95 12.46 14.94 -18.23
CA PRO A 95 13.60 15.16 -17.34
C PRO A 95 13.52 14.37 -16.03
N THR A 96 12.47 13.59 -15.75
CA THR A 96 12.37 12.87 -14.48
C THR A 96 11.69 11.51 -14.61
N PRO A 97 12.31 10.43 -14.11
CA PRO A 97 11.73 9.10 -14.14
C PRO A 97 10.47 8.98 -13.27
N LEU A 98 9.48 8.25 -13.78
CA LEU A 98 8.41 7.65 -12.99
C LEU A 98 8.91 6.36 -12.35
N VAL A 99 8.42 6.05 -11.15
CA VAL A 99 8.81 4.83 -10.43
C VAL A 99 7.57 4.02 -10.10
N MET A 100 7.47 2.80 -10.64
CA MET A 100 6.50 1.83 -10.14
C MET A 100 7.11 1.04 -9.00
N LEU A 101 6.39 0.98 -7.89
CA LEU A 101 6.74 0.22 -6.71
C LEU A 101 5.65 -0.80 -6.44
N VAL A 102 5.97 -2.07 -6.52
CA VAL A 102 5.11 -3.14 -6.01
C VAL A 102 5.56 -3.50 -4.61
N CYS A 103 4.65 -3.74 -3.69
CA CYS A 103 4.92 -4.09 -2.30
C CYS A 103 3.95 -5.18 -1.88
N TYR A 104 4.50 -6.28 -1.42
CA TYR A 104 3.73 -7.33 -0.79
C TYR A 104 3.91 -7.24 0.73
N ALA A 105 2.87 -7.48 1.50
CA ALA A 105 2.92 -7.36 2.95
C ALA A 105 2.05 -8.42 3.61
N GLU A 106 2.59 -9.02 4.66
CA GLU A 106 1.89 -9.89 5.60
C GLU A 106 1.84 -9.16 6.95
N PRO A 107 0.72 -8.45 7.25
CA PRO A 107 0.63 -7.64 8.45
C PRO A 107 0.50 -8.51 9.71
N ALA A 108 1.15 -8.10 10.79
CA ALA A 108 1.32 -8.90 12.00
C ALA A 108 0.03 -9.16 12.80
N HIS A 109 -1.00 -8.31 12.66
CA HIS A 109 -2.24 -8.48 13.42
C HIS A 109 -3.27 -9.31 12.65
N SER A 110 -3.49 -10.51 13.17
CA SER A 110 -4.73 -11.25 13.03
C SER A 110 -5.41 -11.21 14.40
N PRO A 111 -6.62 -10.64 14.54
CA PRO A 111 -7.37 -10.83 15.77
C PRO A 111 -7.69 -12.34 15.92
N ASP A 112 -7.23 -12.92 17.02
CA ASP A 112 -7.40 -14.32 17.44
C ASP A 112 -6.67 -15.41 16.63
N ALA A 113 -5.35 -15.35 16.58
CA ALA A 113 -4.50 -16.47 16.12
C ALA A 113 -4.69 -17.80 16.91
N SER A 114 -5.35 -17.76 18.07
CA SER A 114 -5.60 -18.93 18.93
C SER A 114 -6.99 -19.55 18.78
N ALA A 115 -7.90 -18.96 17.98
CA ALA A 115 -9.22 -19.52 17.75
C ALA A 115 -9.22 -20.44 16.52
N ALA A 116 -9.95 -21.56 16.59
CA ALA A 116 -10.22 -22.39 15.41
C ALA A 116 -10.90 -21.51 14.34
N GLY A 117 -10.28 -21.37 13.17
CA GLY A 117 -10.74 -20.44 12.12
C GLY A 117 -10.04 -19.08 12.10
N ALA A 118 -8.88 -18.94 12.76
CA ALA A 118 -8.04 -17.76 12.68
C ALA A 118 -7.70 -17.39 11.22
N TRP A 119 -7.79 -16.10 10.91
CA TRP A 119 -7.51 -15.55 9.59
C TRP A 119 -6.53 -14.38 9.71
N ARG A 120 -5.63 -14.23 8.75
CA ARG A 120 -4.70 -13.10 8.66
C ARG A 120 -4.90 -12.32 7.38
N TRP A 121 -4.48 -11.07 7.40
CA TRP A 121 -4.43 -10.26 6.20
C TRP A 121 -3.17 -10.57 5.39
N VAL A 122 -3.28 -10.49 4.07
CA VAL A 122 -2.15 -10.28 3.17
C VAL A 122 -2.51 -9.14 2.23
N CYS A 123 -1.54 -8.30 1.90
CA CYS A 123 -1.72 -7.09 1.12
C CYS A 123 -0.76 -7.05 -0.06
N ASP A 124 -1.27 -6.73 -1.24
CA ASP A 124 -0.49 -6.29 -2.42
C ASP A 124 -0.78 -4.81 -2.64
N MET A 125 0.26 -3.99 -2.66
CA MET A 125 0.18 -2.56 -2.98
C MET A 125 1.04 -2.25 -4.20
N ARG A 126 0.49 -1.46 -5.12
CA ARG A 126 1.20 -0.97 -6.30
C ARG A 126 1.10 0.53 -6.35
N PHE A 127 2.24 1.19 -6.43
CA PHE A 127 2.32 2.63 -6.52
C PHE A 127 2.98 3.03 -7.83
N VAL A 128 2.43 4.02 -8.52
CA VAL A 128 3.17 4.80 -9.52
C VAL A 128 3.55 6.11 -8.85
N LEU A 129 4.84 6.35 -8.71
CA LEU A 129 5.42 7.49 -8.00
C LEU A 129 6.08 8.45 -8.98
N ARG A 130 6.08 9.73 -8.63
CA ARG A 130 6.85 10.78 -9.31
C ARG A 130 7.52 11.71 -8.32
N SER A 131 8.47 12.53 -8.79
CA SER A 131 9.00 13.65 -8.03
C SER A 131 7.92 14.69 -7.73
N LYS A 132 7.87 15.19 -6.48
CA LYS A 132 7.01 16.31 -6.07
C LYS A 132 7.28 17.59 -6.87
N GLY A 133 8.53 17.81 -7.26
CA GLY A 133 8.94 19.03 -7.95
C GLY A 133 8.30 19.23 -9.33
N TRP A 134 7.67 18.18 -9.87
CA TRP A 134 7.12 18.14 -11.21
C TRP A 134 5.76 18.87 -11.36
N ASP A 135 5.02 19.07 -10.27
CA ASP A 135 3.79 19.87 -10.27
C ASP A 135 3.85 20.85 -9.10
N GLU A 136 3.58 22.13 -9.38
CA GLU A 136 3.64 23.17 -8.37
C GLU A 136 2.66 22.92 -7.22
N ARG A 137 1.52 22.29 -7.50
CA ARG A 137 0.51 21.98 -6.48
C ARG A 137 0.99 20.92 -5.50
N ASP A 138 1.86 20.01 -5.94
CA ASP A 138 2.43 18.95 -5.11
C ASP A 138 3.69 19.42 -4.38
N ARG A 139 4.35 20.47 -4.88
CA ARG A 139 5.58 21.05 -4.31
C ARG A 139 5.37 21.62 -2.90
N PHE A 140 4.22 22.22 -2.66
CA PHE A 140 3.89 22.87 -1.38
C PHE A 140 3.24 21.93 -0.37
N ALA A 141 2.92 20.69 -0.74
CA ALA A 141 2.37 19.72 0.19
C ALA A 141 3.46 19.26 1.17
N GLU A 142 3.40 19.78 2.41
CA GLU A 142 4.15 19.23 3.55
C GLU A 142 3.86 17.73 3.64
N GLY A 143 4.87 16.88 3.40
CA GLY A 143 4.61 15.45 3.32
C GLY A 143 5.85 14.58 3.34
N LEU A 144 5.59 13.27 3.40
CA LEU A 144 6.49 12.21 3.87
C LEU A 144 7.82 12.06 3.10
N CYS A 145 7.94 12.55 1.86
CA CYS A 145 9.16 12.45 1.05
C CYS A 145 9.10 13.37 -0.17
N GLY A 146 10.22 13.48 -0.91
CA GLY A 146 10.30 14.17 -2.22
C GLY A 146 9.54 13.49 -3.38
N LEU A 147 8.75 12.45 -3.10
CA LEU A 147 7.93 11.72 -4.08
C LEU A 147 6.44 11.80 -3.70
N VAL A 148 5.57 11.69 -4.70
CA VAL A 148 4.11 11.55 -4.55
C VAL A 148 3.59 10.40 -5.41
N ALA A 149 2.54 9.74 -4.94
CA ALA A 149 1.82 8.73 -5.69
C ALA A 149 0.84 9.37 -6.67
N LEU A 150 0.90 8.93 -7.93
CA LEU A 150 -0.05 9.21 -9.02
C LEU A 150 -1.14 8.15 -9.09
N SER A 151 -0.79 6.90 -8.78
CA SER A 151 -1.72 5.80 -8.74
C SER A 151 -1.35 4.88 -7.59
N HIS A 152 -2.35 4.38 -6.88
CA HIS A 152 -2.22 3.38 -5.84
C HIS A 152 -3.28 2.31 -6.04
N GLN A 153 -2.87 1.06 -6.18
CA GLN A 153 -3.78 -0.08 -6.17
C GLN A 153 -3.46 -0.92 -4.95
N MET A 154 -4.48 -1.26 -4.18
CA MET A 154 -4.35 -2.07 -2.98
C MET A 154 -5.25 -3.30 -3.10
N THR A 155 -4.71 -4.47 -2.84
CA THR A 155 -5.47 -5.72 -2.77
C THR A 155 -5.28 -6.32 -1.39
N LEU A 156 -6.34 -6.33 -0.60
CA LEU A 156 -6.40 -7.01 0.67
C LEU A 156 -6.97 -8.40 0.50
N ARG A 157 -6.37 -9.40 1.14
CA ARG A 157 -6.91 -10.75 1.18
C ARG A 157 -6.95 -11.26 2.61
N LYS A 158 -8.10 -11.80 3.01
CA LYS A 158 -8.20 -12.61 4.23
C LYS A 158 -7.88 -14.05 3.87
N ILE A 159 -6.82 -14.59 4.46
CA ILE A 159 -6.42 -15.99 4.28
C ILE A 159 -6.37 -16.69 5.64
N PRO A 160 -6.58 -18.02 5.68
CA PRO A 160 -6.37 -18.79 6.91
C PRO A 160 -4.96 -18.59 7.45
N SER A 161 -4.81 -18.47 8.78
CA SER A 161 -3.51 -18.20 9.40
C SER A 161 -2.50 -19.34 9.24
N ASP A 162 -2.99 -20.57 9.07
CA ASP A 162 -2.20 -21.78 8.81
C ASP A 162 -1.79 -21.95 7.33
N MET A 163 -2.31 -21.11 6.43
CA MET A 163 -1.99 -21.17 5.01
C MET A 163 -0.62 -20.52 4.72
N SER A 164 0.26 -21.29 4.06
CA SER A 164 1.48 -20.72 3.47
C SER A 164 1.11 -19.84 2.27
N TRP A 165 1.36 -18.55 2.36
CA TRP A 165 1.11 -17.64 1.25
C TRP A 165 2.33 -17.54 0.34
N ARG A 166 2.11 -17.70 -0.97
CA ARG A 166 3.14 -17.50 -1.99
C ARG A 166 2.74 -16.34 -2.87
N TRP A 167 3.53 -15.27 -2.81
CA TRP A 167 3.42 -14.16 -3.74
C TRP A 167 3.72 -14.68 -5.15
N SER A 168 2.74 -14.58 -6.05
CA SER A 168 2.97 -14.87 -7.45
C SER A 168 3.88 -13.76 -7.98
N SER A 169 5.18 -14.02 -8.11
CA SER A 169 6.07 -13.08 -8.78
C SER A 169 5.57 -12.95 -10.22
N VAL A 170 4.96 -11.82 -10.54
CA VAL A 170 4.65 -11.50 -11.92
C VAL A 170 5.99 -11.18 -12.56
N THR A 171 6.58 -12.17 -13.22
CA THR A 171 7.70 -11.94 -14.12
C THR A 171 7.17 -11.09 -15.26
N LEU A 172 7.40 -9.78 -15.21
CA LEU A 172 7.15 -8.90 -16.35
C LEU A 172 8.15 -9.31 -17.44
N GLY A 173 7.67 -10.07 -18.42
CA GLY A 173 8.39 -10.42 -19.63
C GLY A 173 8.45 -9.27 -20.64
#